data_AF-A0A9X5XKT5-F1
#
_entry.id   AF-A0A9X5XKT5-F1
#
_cell.length_a   1.000
_cell.length_b   1.000
_cell.length_c   1.000
_cell.angle_alpha   90.00
_cell.angle_beta   90.00
_cell.angle_gamma   90.00
#
_symmetry.space_group_name_H-M   'P 1'
#
loop_
_entity.id
_entity.type
_entity.pdbx_description
1 polymer ?
#
loop_
_entity_poly.entity_id
_entity_poly.type
_entity_poly.pdbx_seq_one_letter_code
_entity_poly.pdbx_strand_id
1 'polypeptide(L)'
;MISTWGTAVGRTMRGQSAPVTYGLIFLCCLIFLIGPASGLNPSFGTGDALVVAQRAYFRRWGVIPAELFDGTPSAWLTPATALFIHGSWLHLLGNMLFFYV
;
A
#
# COMPACT_ATOMS: atom_id res chain seq x y z
N MET A 1 -17.12 28.82 -27.32
CA MET A 1 -15.68 28.48 -27.29
C MET A 1 -15.26 27.71 -26.02
N ILE A 2 -16.20 27.09 -25.27
CA ILE A 2 -15.95 26.39 -23.99
C ILE A 2 -15.93 24.85 -24.13
N SER A 3 -16.56 24.28 -25.17
CA SER A 3 -16.67 22.82 -25.34
C SER A 3 -15.38 22.13 -25.82
N THR A 4 -14.46 22.85 -26.43
CA THR A 4 -13.18 22.32 -26.93
C THR A 4 -12.16 22.05 -25.81
N TRP A 5 -12.33 22.67 -24.63
CA TRP A 5 -11.46 22.44 -23.47
C TRP A 5 -11.73 21.09 -22.80
N GLY A 6 -13.01 20.68 -22.71
CA GLY A 6 -13.37 19.39 -22.12
C GLY A 6 -12.87 18.19 -22.93
N THR A 7 -12.82 18.31 -24.26
CA THR A 7 -12.34 17.25 -25.15
C THR A 7 -10.82 17.16 -25.21
N ALA A 8 -10.10 18.28 -25.03
CA ALA A 8 -8.65 18.29 -24.93
C ALA A 8 -8.19 17.67 -23.60
N VAL A 9 -8.73 18.12 -22.46
CA VAL A 9 -8.39 17.59 -21.13
C VAL A 9 -8.73 16.10 -21.00
N GLY A 10 -9.90 15.67 -21.53
CA GLY A 10 -10.29 14.27 -21.54
C GLY A 10 -9.43 13.36 -22.44
N ARG A 11 -8.70 13.94 -23.41
CA ARG A 11 -7.81 13.20 -24.31
C ARG A 11 -6.39 13.11 -23.75
N THR A 12 -5.91 14.12 -23.05
CA THR A 12 -4.62 14.08 -22.33
C THR A 12 -4.65 13.03 -21.21
N MET A 13 -5.76 12.92 -20.46
CA MET A 13 -5.98 11.90 -19.43
C MET A 13 -6.08 10.47 -19.99
N ARG A 14 -6.49 10.31 -21.25
CA ARG A 14 -6.63 8.99 -21.91
C ARG A 14 -5.36 8.52 -22.63
N GLY A 15 -4.33 9.38 -22.73
CA GLY A 15 -3.17 9.15 -23.60
C GLY A 15 -1.91 8.64 -22.92
N GLN A 16 -1.79 8.77 -21.59
CA GLN A 16 -0.58 8.37 -20.88
C GLN A 16 -0.88 7.12 -20.06
N SER A 17 -0.82 5.97 -20.72
CA SER A 17 -0.89 4.69 -20.04
C SER A 17 0.28 4.61 -19.05
N ALA A 18 -0.02 4.70 -17.76
CA ALA A 18 0.94 4.46 -16.68
C ALA A 18 0.67 3.07 -16.06
N PRO A 19 0.87 1.96 -16.81
CA PRO A 19 0.48 0.63 -16.37
C PRO A 19 1.22 0.21 -15.10
N VAL A 20 2.45 0.68 -14.90
CA VAL A 20 3.24 0.44 -13.69
C VAL A 20 2.59 1.14 -12.49
N THR A 21 2.23 2.41 -12.61
CA THR A 21 1.60 3.18 -11.52
C THR A 21 0.27 2.55 -11.12
N TYR A 22 -0.61 2.26 -12.08
CA TYR A 22 -1.88 1.60 -11.78
C TYR A 22 -1.68 0.19 -11.23
N GLY A 23 -0.67 -0.55 -11.71
CA GLY A 23 -0.30 -1.86 -11.18
C GLY A 23 0.15 -1.80 -9.72
N LEU A 24 1.01 -0.84 -9.38
CA LEU A 24 1.48 -0.62 -8.01
C LEU A 24 0.33 -0.18 -7.08
N ILE A 25 -0.52 0.74 -7.53
CA ILE A 25 -1.73 1.16 -6.80
C ILE A 25 -2.62 -0.05 -6.52
N PHE A 26 -2.93 -0.83 -7.56
CA PHE A 26 -3.77 -2.02 -7.43
C PHE A 26 -3.17 -3.03 -6.45
N LEU A 27 -1.86 -3.30 -6.57
CA LEU A 27 -1.16 -4.23 -5.70
C LEU A 27 -1.16 -3.76 -4.24
N CYS A 28 -0.88 -2.48 -3.98
CA CYS A 28 -0.93 -1.89 -2.63
C CYS A 28 -2.33 -1.99 -2.01
N CYS A 29 -3.38 -1.68 -2.80
CA CYS A 29 -4.76 -1.82 -2.35
C CYS A 29 -5.12 -3.27 -2.04
N LEU A 30 -4.73 -4.21 -2.90
CA LEU A 30 -5.00 -5.63 -2.71
C LEU A 30 -4.33 -6.15 -1.44
N ILE A 31 -3.03 -5.86 -1.25
CA ILE A 31 -2.26 -6.27 -0.07
C ILE A 31 -2.87 -5.69 1.21
N PHE A 32 -3.29 -4.43 1.19
CA PHE A 32 -3.93 -3.82 2.35
C PHE A 32 -5.26 -4.49 2.70
N LEU A 33 -6.12 -4.73 1.70
CA LEU A 33 -7.44 -5.35 1.89
C LEU A 33 -7.34 -6.74 2.50
N ILE A 34 -6.40 -7.57 2.02
CA ILE A 34 -6.21 -8.94 2.56
C ILE A 34 -5.56 -8.95 3.95
N GLY A 35 -4.84 -7.89 4.32
CA GLY A 35 -4.06 -7.83 5.55
C GLY A 35 -4.90 -7.48 6.79
N PRO A 36 -4.35 -7.68 8.00
CA PRO A 36 -5.03 -7.36 9.25
C PRO A 36 -5.22 -5.85 9.47
N ALA A 37 -4.48 -5.00 8.75
CA ALA A 37 -4.55 -3.55 8.86
C ALA A 37 -5.85 -2.95 8.28
N SER A 38 -6.51 -3.63 7.34
CA SER A 38 -7.81 -3.19 6.81
C SER A 38 -8.94 -3.32 7.82
N GLY A 39 -8.83 -4.31 8.72
CA GLY A 39 -9.91 -4.72 9.62
C GLY A 39 -11.08 -5.42 8.91
N LEU A 40 -10.95 -5.71 7.61
CA LEU A 40 -12.02 -6.33 6.80
C LEU A 40 -11.93 -7.85 6.76
N ASN A 41 -10.75 -8.43 7.03
CA ASN A 41 -10.56 -9.87 6.98
C ASN A 41 -10.83 -10.50 8.36
N PRO A 42 -11.93 -11.27 8.52
CA PRO A 42 -12.31 -11.84 9.81
C PRO A 42 -11.33 -12.90 10.32
N SER A 43 -10.45 -13.43 9.46
CA SER A 43 -9.49 -14.48 9.84
C SER A 43 -8.46 -14.01 10.88
N PHE A 44 -8.27 -12.70 11.05
CA PHE A 44 -7.36 -12.12 12.02
C PHE A 44 -8.01 -11.82 13.38
N GLY A 45 -9.29 -12.15 13.55
CA GLY A 45 -10.04 -11.88 14.77
C GLY A 45 -10.47 -10.41 14.90
N THR A 46 -10.99 -10.06 16.07
CA THR A 46 -11.49 -8.72 16.40
C THR A 46 -10.85 -8.21 17.69
N GLY A 47 -10.93 -6.90 17.95
CA GLY A 47 -10.42 -6.28 19.18
C GLY A 47 -8.93 -6.56 19.40
N ASP A 48 -8.58 -7.09 20.57
CA ASP A 48 -7.19 -7.36 20.97
C ASP A 48 -6.50 -8.39 20.07
N ALA A 49 -7.23 -9.41 19.60
CA ALA A 49 -6.68 -10.44 18.72
C ALA A 49 -6.22 -9.83 17.38
N LEU A 50 -6.99 -8.85 16.87
CA LEU A 50 -6.63 -8.12 15.65
C LEU A 50 -5.37 -7.27 15.86
N VAL A 51 -5.24 -6.60 17.00
CA VAL A 51 -4.05 -5.80 17.33
C VAL A 51 -2.80 -6.68 17.41
N VAL A 52 -2.91 -7.88 17.99
CA VAL A 52 -1.82 -8.86 18.04
C VAL A 52 -1.47 -9.34 16.63
N ALA A 53 -2.46 -9.66 15.81
CA ALA A 53 -2.26 -10.08 14.42
C ALA A 53 -1.59 -8.99 13.57
N GLN A 54 -2.01 -7.73 13.73
CA GLN A 54 -1.39 -6.58 13.09
C GLN A 54 0.09 -6.45 13.47
N ARG A 55 0.43 -6.50 14.76
CA ARG A 55 1.82 -6.43 15.22
C ARG A 55 2.67 -7.57 14.68
N ALA A 56 2.14 -8.79 14.68
CA ALA A 56 2.83 -9.95 14.11
C ALA A 56 3.06 -9.79 12.60
N TYR A 57 2.06 -9.27 11.88
CA TYR A 57 2.16 -8.98 10.45
C TYR A 57 3.23 -7.92 10.15
N PHE A 58 3.22 -6.78 10.85
CA PHE A 58 4.23 -5.74 10.67
C PHE A 58 5.63 -6.19 11.10
N ARG A 59 5.76 -7.04 12.12
CA ARG A 59 7.05 -7.61 12.50
C ARG A 59 7.59 -8.53 11.41
N ARG A 60 6.73 -9.29 10.74
CA ARG A 60 7.14 -10.24 9.70
C ARG A 60 7.51 -9.56 8.39
N TRP A 61 6.81 -8.49 8.04
CA TRP A 61 6.86 -7.92 6.69
C TRP A 61 7.34 -6.48 6.64
N GLY A 62 7.31 -5.75 7.76
CA GLY A 62 7.87 -4.42 7.91
C GLY A 62 9.37 -4.45 8.22
N VAL A 63 10.02 -3.28 8.09
CA VAL A 63 11.44 -3.13 8.42
C VAL A 63 11.62 -2.91 9.92
N ILE A 64 12.52 -3.68 10.52
CA ILE A 64 12.98 -3.48 11.89
C ILE A 64 14.45 -3.08 11.83
N PRO A 65 14.82 -1.83 12.18
CA PRO A 65 16.19 -1.34 12.05
C PRO A 65 17.20 -2.23 12.78
N ALA A 66 16.89 -2.68 13.99
CA ALA A 66 17.78 -3.56 14.76
C ALA A 66 18.10 -4.86 14.00
N GLU A 67 17.10 -5.52 13.40
CA GLU A 67 17.30 -6.78 12.65
C GLU A 67 18.09 -6.59 11.36
N LEU A 68 18.00 -5.39 10.75
CA LEU A 68 18.74 -5.03 9.54
C LEU A 68 20.23 -4.84 9.84
N PHE A 69 20.57 -4.21 10.97
CA PHE A 69 21.95 -3.98 11.39
C PHE A 69 22.59 -5.19 12.06
N ASP A 70 21.80 -6.10 12.65
CA ASP A 70 22.28 -7.37 13.24
C ASP A 70 22.56 -8.47 12.19
N GLY A 71 22.38 -8.17 10.89
CA GLY A 71 22.79 -9.06 9.79
C GLY A 71 21.84 -10.21 9.51
N THR A 72 20.60 -10.16 10.00
CA THR A 72 19.60 -11.21 9.77
C THR A 72 19.32 -11.36 8.26
N PRO A 73 19.56 -12.52 7.61
CA PRO A 73 19.45 -12.64 6.15
C PRO A 73 18.07 -12.25 5.60
N SER A 74 16.99 -12.52 6.35
CA SER A 74 15.63 -12.14 5.95
C SER A 74 15.36 -10.64 6.05
N ALA A 75 16.07 -9.91 6.91
CA ALA A 75 15.85 -8.48 7.14
C ALA A 75 16.23 -7.64 5.92
N TRP A 76 17.17 -8.08 5.09
CA TRP A 76 17.58 -7.38 3.86
C TRP A 76 16.47 -7.23 2.82
N LEU A 77 15.47 -8.12 2.83
CA LEU A 77 14.31 -8.05 1.94
C LEU A 77 13.16 -7.23 2.51
N THR A 78 13.18 -6.94 3.82
CA THR A 78 12.10 -6.19 4.47
C THR A 78 11.91 -4.76 3.95
N PRO A 79 12.94 -4.03 3.49
CA PRO A 79 12.73 -2.71 2.88
C PRO A 79 11.88 -2.80 1.62
N ALA A 80 12.08 -3.84 0.80
CA ALA A 80 11.31 -4.04 -0.41
C ALA A 80 9.84 -4.41 -0.08
N THR A 81 9.60 -5.27 0.91
CA THR A 81 8.24 -5.65 1.31
C THR A 81 7.50 -4.52 2.02
N ALA A 82 8.21 -3.70 2.80
CA ALA A 82 7.64 -2.57 3.54
C ALA A 82 7.04 -1.49 2.63
N LEU A 83 7.51 -1.34 1.39
CA LEU A 83 6.95 -0.39 0.41
C LEU A 83 5.45 -0.64 0.11
N PHE A 84 5.00 -1.88 0.26
CA PHE A 84 3.62 -2.27 -0.07
C PHE A 84 2.70 -2.32 1.16
N ILE A 85 3.26 -2.26 2.37
CA ILE A 85 2.53 -2.48 3.60
C ILE A 85 2.06 -1.15 4.17
N HIS A 86 0.76 -1.07 4.43
CA HIS A 86 0.14 0.14 4.93
C HIS A 86 -0.46 -0.10 6.32
N GLY A 87 -0.20 0.84 7.23
CA GLY A 87 -0.54 0.74 8.65
C GLY A 87 -2.01 1.04 8.99
N SER A 88 -2.68 1.79 8.12
CA SER A 88 -4.05 2.27 8.34
C SER A 88 -4.66 2.74 7.02
N TRP A 89 -5.98 2.94 7.03
CA TRP A 89 -6.72 3.52 5.90
C TRP A 89 -6.18 4.89 5.50
N LEU A 90 -5.89 5.76 6.47
CA LEU A 90 -5.34 7.09 6.21
C LEU A 90 -3.96 7.00 5.53
N HIS A 91 -3.11 6.07 5.96
CA HIS A 91 -1.80 5.87 5.36
C HIS A 91 -1.92 5.38 3.90
N LEU A 92 -2.80 4.41 3.62
CA LEU A 92 -3.05 3.96 2.24
C LEU A 92 -3.57 5.10 1.35
N LEU A 93 -4.61 5.80 1.78
CA LEU A 93 -5.23 6.86 0.99
C LEU A 93 -4.26 8.02 0.71
N GLY A 94 -3.43 8.37 1.69
CA GLY A 94 -2.35 9.36 1.51
C GLY A 94 -1.38 8.96 0.41
N ASN A 95 -0.85 7.73 0.43
CA ASN A 95 0.11 7.27 -0.57
C ASN A 95 -0.50 7.19 -1.98
N MET A 96 -1.75 6.75 -2.09
CA MET A 96 -2.42 6.67 -3.41
C MET A 96 -2.71 8.06 -3.98
N LEU A 97 -3.02 9.05 -3.12
CA LEU A 97 -3.18 10.44 -3.55
C LEU A 97 -1.85 10.99 -4.11
N PHE A 98 -0.72 10.74 -3.44
CA PHE A 98 0.60 11.15 -3.93
C PHE A 98 1.03 10.46 -5.23
N PHE A 99 0.55 9.25 -5.52
CA PHE A 99 0.80 8.59 -6.80
C PHE A 99 -0.10 9.11 -7.93
N TYR A 100 -1.24 9.72 -7.61
CA TYR A 100 -2.24 10.16 -8.59
C TYR A 100 -2.08 11.62 -9.01
N VAL A 101 -1.51 12.47 -8.14
CA VAL A 101 -1.26 13.91 -8.38
C VAL A 101 0.11 14.10 -9.03
#